data_AF-A0A9E5LG89-F1
#
_entry.id   AF-A0A9E5LG89-F1
#
_cell.length_a   1.000
_cell.length_b   1.000
_cell.length_c   1.000
_cell.angle_alpha   90.00
_cell.angle_beta   90.00
_cell.angle_gamma   90.00
#
_symmetry.space_group_name_H-M   'P 1'
#
loop_
_entity.id
_entity.type
_entity.pdbx_description
1 polymer ?
#
loop_
_entity_poly.entity_id
_entity_poly.type
_entity_poly.pdbx_seq_one_letter_code
_entity_poly.pdbx_strand_id
1 'polypeptide(L)'
;MDGFAGYMASGGIPAFLAWPAVLFEILAGAAIIAGFQTRLAALASAAFCVVTAVLYHFVLADQMQMTMFFKKIGLAGGYLLLANAGSGAFSVDARKG
;
A
#
# COMPACT_ATOMS: atom_id res chain seq x y z
N MET A 1 -2.69 -23.48 -6.07
CA MET A 1 -2.68 -22.58 -4.91
C MET A 1 -3.68 -21.49 -5.20
N ASP A 2 -4.91 -21.67 -4.75
CA ASP A 2 -6.00 -20.74 -5.07
C ASP A 2 -6.03 -19.59 -4.05
N GLY A 3 -6.12 -18.35 -4.52
CA GLY A 3 -6.14 -17.14 -3.68
C GLY A 3 -4.97 -16.18 -3.91
N PHE A 4 -4.74 -15.26 -2.97
CA PHE A 4 -3.76 -14.16 -3.10
C PHE A 4 -2.33 -14.65 -3.39
N ALA A 5 -1.93 -15.79 -2.80
CA ALA A 5 -0.63 -16.41 -3.06
C ALA A 5 -0.50 -16.91 -4.51
N GLY A 6 -1.57 -17.44 -5.09
CA GLY A 6 -1.62 -17.83 -6.51
C GLY A 6 -1.62 -16.63 -7.44
N TYR A 7 -2.31 -15.55 -7.06
CA TYR A 7 -2.25 -14.28 -7.79
C TYR A 7 -0.84 -13.69 -7.81
N MET A 8 -0.15 -13.70 -6.66
CA MET A 8 1.24 -13.23 -6.56
C MET A 8 2.20 -14.06 -7.44
N ALA A 9 2.02 -15.37 -7.47
CA ALA A 9 2.77 -16.26 -8.35
C ALA A 9 2.55 -15.96 -9.83
N SER A 10 1.34 -15.54 -10.23
CA SER A 10 1.04 -15.16 -11.61
C SER A 10 1.81 -13.92 -12.09
N GLY A 11 2.20 -13.03 -11.16
CA GLY A 11 3.07 -11.88 -11.42
C GLY A 11 4.58 -12.19 -11.40
N GLY A 12 4.97 -13.47 -11.31
CA GLY A 12 6.37 -13.89 -11.22
C GLY A 12 7.01 -13.72 -9.83
N ILE A 13 6.22 -13.39 -8.81
CA ILE A 13 6.70 -13.23 -7.43
C ILE A 13 6.47 -14.53 -6.64
N PRO A 14 7.46 -15.02 -5.87
CA PRO A 14 7.29 -16.24 -5.09
C PRO A 14 6.10 -16.16 -4.13
N ALA A 15 5.24 -17.18 -4.15
CA ALA A 15 4.00 -17.23 -3.38
C ALA A 15 4.18 -17.03 -1.85
N PHE A 16 5.36 -17.34 -1.31
CA PHE A 16 5.63 -17.14 0.13
C PHE A 16 5.63 -15.66 0.55
N LEU A 17 5.88 -14.73 -0.38
CA LEU A 17 5.83 -13.28 -0.11
C LEU A 17 4.40 -12.76 0.11
N ALA A 18 3.39 -13.56 -0.17
CA ALA A 18 1.99 -13.19 0.06
C ALA A 18 1.72 -12.92 1.55
N TRP A 19 2.29 -13.74 2.44
CA TRP A 19 2.12 -13.56 3.88
C TRP A 19 2.72 -12.26 4.42
N PRO A 20 3.99 -11.92 4.16
CA PRO A 20 4.57 -10.66 4.61
C PRO A 20 3.87 -9.45 3.97
N ALA A 21 3.39 -9.54 2.73
CA ALA A 21 2.62 -8.46 2.10
C ALA A 21 1.28 -8.20 2.82
N VAL A 22 0.53 -9.26 3.16
CA VAL A 22 -0.72 -9.14 3.93
C VAL A 22 -0.45 -8.56 5.32
N LEU A 23 0.57 -9.07 6.02
CA LEU A 23 0.96 -8.57 7.33
C LEU A 23 1.33 -7.08 7.27
N PHE A 24 2.12 -6.69 6.27
CA PHE A 24 2.49 -5.30 6.05
C PHE A 24 1.27 -4.39 5.85
N GLU A 25 0.31 -4.79 5.01
CA GLU A 25 -0.89 -3.99 4.72
C GLU A 25 -1.74 -3.79 5.99
N ILE A 26 -1.90 -4.84 6.80
CA ILE A 26 -2.64 -4.77 8.08
C ILE A 26 -1.92 -3.88 9.08
N LEU A 27 -0.61 -4.05 9.26
CA LEU A 27 0.19 -3.28 10.20
C LEU A 27 0.29 -1.81 9.80
N ALA A 28 0.51 -1.51 8.52
CA ALA A 28 0.56 -0.15 8.00
C ALA A 28 -0.79 0.55 8.15
N GLY A 29 -1.89 -0.14 7.82
CA GLY A 29 -3.24 0.38 8.03
C GLY A 29 -3.53 0.66 9.52
N ALA A 30 -3.19 -0.28 10.40
CA ALA A 30 -3.35 -0.10 11.84
C ALA A 30 -2.49 1.04 12.40
N ALA A 31 -1.24 1.17 11.94
CA ALA A 31 -0.34 2.26 12.33
C ALA A 31 -0.88 3.63 11.90
N ILE A 32 -1.40 3.74 10.67
CA ILE A 32 -2.05 4.96 10.19
C ILE A 32 -3.29 5.30 11.02
N ILE A 33 -4.17 4.33 11.31
CA ILE A 33 -5.39 4.53 12.11
C ILE A 33 -5.05 4.93 13.54
N ALA A 34 -4.10 4.24 14.17
CA ALA A 34 -3.66 4.53 15.54
C ALA A 34 -2.88 5.85 15.64
N GLY A 35 -2.48 6.44 14.52
CA GLY A 35 -1.61 7.61 14.51
C GLY A 35 -0.15 7.29 14.89
N PHE A 36 0.24 6.02 14.94
CA PHE A 36 1.60 5.65 15.34
C PHE A 36 2.53 5.70 14.13
N GLN A 37 3.49 6.64 14.13
CA GLN A 37 4.50 6.74 13.07
C GLN A 37 3.89 6.92 11.66
N THR A 38 2.80 7.68 11.57
CA THR A 38 1.95 7.79 10.36
C THR A 38 2.73 8.19 9.12
N ARG A 39 3.74 9.05 9.25
CA ARG A 39 4.56 9.49 8.13
C ARG A 39 5.33 8.34 7.49
N LEU A 40 5.95 7.48 8.29
CA LEU A 40 6.69 6.32 7.77
C LEU A 40 5.76 5.23 7.26
N ALA A 41 4.64 4.97 7.97
CA ALA A 41 3.63 4.03 7.50
C ALA A 41 3.03 4.47 6.16
N ALA A 42 2.68 5.76 6.01
CA ALA A 42 2.14 6.31 4.77
C ALA A 42 3.17 6.30 3.62
N LEU A 43 4.44 6.65 3.87
CA LEU A 43 5.49 6.53 2.85
C LEU A 43 5.68 5.08 2.38
N ALA A 44 5.69 4.13 3.32
CA ALA A 44 5.82 2.72 2.99
C ALA A 44 4.61 2.21 2.18
N SER A 45 3.38 2.59 2.57
CA SER A 45 2.15 2.26 1.83
C SER A 45 2.10 2.91 0.45
N ALA A 46 2.61 4.14 0.30
CA ALA A 46 2.72 4.81 -1.00
C ALA A 46 3.66 4.03 -1.93
N ALA A 47 4.85 3.69 -1.45
CA ALA A 47 5.81 2.89 -2.21
C ALA A 47 5.22 1.53 -2.60
N PHE A 48 4.55 0.85 -1.65
CA PHE A 48 3.88 -0.43 -1.89
C PHE A 48 2.78 -0.32 -2.97
N CYS A 49 1.98 0.74 -2.96
CA CYS A 49 0.98 0.99 -4.00
C CYS A 49 1.61 1.18 -5.38
N VAL A 50 2.71 1.93 -5.50
CA VAL A 50 3.40 2.11 -6.79
C VAL A 50 3.97 0.78 -7.29
N VAL A 51 4.67 0.03 -6.43
CA VAL A 51 5.27 -1.26 -6.79
C VAL A 51 4.20 -2.25 -7.25
N THR A 52 3.10 -2.39 -6.50
CA THR A 52 2.00 -3.29 -6.88
C THR A 52 1.28 -2.85 -8.14
N ALA A 53 1.11 -1.54 -8.38
CA ALA A 53 0.52 -1.02 -9.61
C ALA A 53 1.34 -1.43 -10.83
N VAL A 54 2.66 -1.22 -10.79
CA VAL A 54 3.55 -1.53 -11.91
C VAL A 54 3.62 -3.03 -12.18
N LEU A 55 3.71 -3.84 -11.12
CA LEU A 55 3.86 -5.30 -11.27
C LEU A 55 2.61 -6.01 -11.76
N TYR A 56 1.43 -5.60 -11.29
CA TYR A 56 0.20 -6.38 -11.51
C TYR A 56 -0.81 -5.72 -12.44
N HIS A 57 -0.69 -4.42 -12.70
CA HIS A 57 -1.72 -3.64 -13.38
C HIS A 57 -1.21 -2.80 -14.56
N PHE A 58 0.10 -2.78 -14.83
CA PHE A 58 0.67 -2.06 -15.96
C PHE A 58 0.56 -2.85 -17.27
N VAL A 59 -0.67 -2.99 -17.77
CA VAL A 59 -0.98 -3.69 -19.01
C VAL A 59 -1.71 -2.74 -19.95
N LEU A 60 -0.99 -2.06 -20.84
CA LEU A 60 -1.55 -1.01 -21.70
C LEU A 60 -2.69 -1.49 -22.61
N ALA A 61 -2.67 -2.77 -22.99
CA ALA A 61 -3.68 -3.37 -23.84
C ALA A 61 -4.99 -3.75 -23.10
N ASP A 62 -5.01 -3.67 -21.77
CA ASP A 62 -6.17 -4.03 -20.95
C ASP A 62 -6.65 -2.81 -20.12
N GLN A 63 -7.82 -2.29 -20.51
CA GLN A 63 -8.43 -1.14 -19.85
C GLN A 63 -8.75 -1.39 -18.37
N MET A 64 -9.13 -2.61 -18.00
CA MET A 64 -9.43 -2.95 -16.61
C MET A 64 -8.16 -2.89 -15.75
N GLN A 65 -7.05 -3.40 -16.28
CA GLN A 65 -5.75 -3.34 -15.60
C GLN A 65 -5.28 -1.89 -15.46
N MET A 66 -5.34 -1.10 -16.53
CA MET A 66 -4.98 0.32 -16.46
C MET A 66 -5.85 1.10 -15.47
N THR A 67 -7.14 0.76 -15.34
CA THR A 67 -8.02 1.36 -14.31
C THR A 67 -7.54 1.03 -12.89
N MET A 68 -7.15 -0.23 -12.64
CA MET A 68 -6.59 -0.65 -11.35
C MET A 68 -5.22 -0.01 -11.07
N PHE A 69 -4.39 0.17 -12.11
CA PHE A 69 -3.13 0.89 -12.03
C PHE A 69 -3.35 2.33 -11.56
N PHE A 70 -4.22 3.08 -12.23
CA PHE A 70 -4.52 4.47 -11.83
C PHE A 70 -5.13 4.55 -10.44
N LYS A 71 -5.97 3.59 -10.05
CA LYS A 71 -6.49 3.50 -8.67
C LYS A 71 -5.35 3.41 -7.65
N LYS A 72 -4.35 2.56 -7.89
CA LYS A 72 -3.19 2.41 -7.00
C LYS A 72 -2.28 3.63 -7.01
N ILE A 73 -2.09 4.29 -8.15
CA ILE A 73 -1.35 5.57 -8.22
C ILE A 73 -2.08 6.69 -7.45
N GLY A 74 -3.41 6.78 -7.57
CA GLY A 74 -4.22 7.71 -6.78
C GLY A 74 -4.10 7.48 -5.28
N LEU A 75 -4.14 6.20 -4.84
CA LEU A 75 -3.90 5.83 -3.44
C LEU A 75 -2.49 6.21 -2.98
N ALA A 76 -1.47 5.96 -3.80
CA ALA A 76 -0.09 6.38 -3.50
C ALA A 76 -0.01 7.91 -3.29
N GLY A 77 -0.67 8.70 -4.13
CA GLY A 77 -0.79 10.15 -3.96
C GLY A 77 -1.47 10.53 -2.64
N GLY A 78 -2.57 9.87 -2.27
CA GLY A 78 -3.25 10.06 -0.99
C GLY A 78 -2.35 9.77 0.21
N TYR A 79 -1.57 8.68 0.16
CA TYR A 79 -0.60 8.35 1.20
C TYR A 79 0.56 9.35 1.27
N LEU A 80 1.04 9.87 0.13
CA LEU A 80 2.07 10.94 0.14
C LEU A 80 1.55 12.23 0.76
N LEU A 81 0.29 12.60 0.46
CA LEU A 81 -0.36 13.74 1.12
C LEU A 81 -0.49 13.51 2.63
N LEU A 82 -0.87 12.30 3.06
CA LEU A 82 -0.94 11.94 4.47
C LEU A 82 0.45 11.99 5.15
N ALA A 83 1.49 11.54 4.46
CA ALA A 83 2.87 11.63 4.95
C ALA A 83 3.33 13.08 5.13
N ASN A 84 2.85 14.00 4.29
CA ASN A 84 3.15 15.43 4.40
C ASN A 84 2.30 16.14 5.45
N ALA A 85 1.01 15.82 5.54
CA ALA A 85 0.10 16.40 6.53
C ALA A 85 0.41 15.96 7.97
N GLY A 86 1.07 14.82 8.13
CA GLY A 86 1.43 14.27 9.44
C GLY A 86 0.24 13.62 10.15
N SER A 87 0.44 13.20 11.39
CA SER A 87 -0.60 12.57 12.18
C SER A 87 -1.51 13.63 12.81
N GLY A 88 -2.84 13.55 12.61
CA GLY A 88 -3.79 14.55 13.12
C GLY A 88 -3.81 14.69 14.66
N ALA A 89 -4.54 15.68 15.17
CA ALA A 89 -4.55 16.08 16.59
C ALA A 89 -4.89 14.98 17.62
N PHE A 90 -5.55 13.89 17.20
CA PHE A 90 -5.88 12.75 18.07
C PHE A 90 -4.85 11.61 18.01
N SER A 91 -3.76 11.78 17.28
CA SER A 91 -2.73 10.78 17.07
C SER A 91 -1.86 10.52 18.30
N VAL A 92 -1.36 9.29 18.44
CA VAL A 92 -0.32 8.93 19.42
C VAL A 92 0.98 9.69 19.17
N ASP A 93 1.34 9.99 17.91
CA ASP A 93 2.49 10.83 17.57
C ASP A 93 2.33 12.26 18.12
N ALA A 94 1.12 12.81 18.04
CA ALA A 94 0.80 14.16 18.51
C ALA A 94 0.80 14.30 20.03
N ARG A 95 0.77 13.19 20.78
CA ARG A 95 0.87 13.17 22.26
C ARG A 95 2.31 13.04 22.77
N LYS A 96 3.29 12.81 21.88
CA LYS A 96 4.71 12.65 22.24
C LYS A 96 5.58 13.87 21.91
N GLY A 97 5.03 14.89 21.25
CA GLY A 97 5.63 16.22 21.08
C GLY A 97 4.87 17.26 21.89
#